data_AF-A0A379AXR5-F1
#
_entry.id   AF-A0A379AXR5-F1
#
_cell.length_a   1.000
_cell.length_b   1.000
_cell.length_c   1.000
_cell.angle_alpha   90.00
_cell.angle_beta   90.00
_cell.angle_gamma   90.00
#
_symmetry.space_group_name_H-M   'P 1'
#
loop_
_entity.id
_entity.type
_entity.pdbx_description
1 polymer ?
#
loop_
_entity_poly.entity_id
_entity_poly.type
_entity_poly.pdbx_seq_one_letter_code
_entity_poly.pdbx_strand_id
1 'polypeptide(L)'
;MNEVEFRNWLTKKNVKLKVVGDTISRLKRVEREIKNCDIDEQYRIDKCDHLLKLFLNMGNNNEMKMYPNAQFPIGKYYMSTYRLALKQYIQFLDDVTSKNL
;
A
#
# COMPACT_ATOMS: atom_id res chain seq x y z
N MET A 1 6.02 6.20 -4.45
CA MET A 1 5.39 6.69 -3.21
C MET A 1 6.22 7.78 -2.54
N ASN A 2 5.58 8.83 -2.03
CA ASN A 2 6.16 9.89 -1.21
C ASN A 2 6.46 9.40 0.23
N GLU A 3 7.53 8.60 0.37
CA GLU A 3 7.91 7.98 1.65
C GLU A 3 8.14 8.99 2.77
N VAL A 4 8.85 10.10 2.48
CA VAL A 4 9.29 11.05 3.51
C VAL A 4 8.08 11.72 4.16
N GLU A 5 7.15 12.23 3.36
CA GLU A 5 5.95 12.86 3.89
C GLU A 5 5.03 11.87 4.59
N PHE A 6 4.87 10.66 4.04
CA PHE A 6 4.06 9.63 4.67
C PHE A 6 4.62 9.18 6.03
N ARG A 7 5.94 9.03 6.13
CA ARG A 7 6.63 8.75 7.41
C ARG A 7 6.35 9.85 8.43
N ASN A 8 6.43 11.11 8.01
CA ASN A 8 6.14 12.26 8.85
C ASN A 8 4.66 12.28 9.27
N TRP A 9 3.74 11.98 8.36
CA TRP A 9 2.30 11.90 8.65
C TRP A 9 1.97 10.82 9.68
N LEU A 10 2.54 9.61 9.54
CA LEU A 10 2.36 8.53 10.52
C LEU A 10 2.95 8.90 11.89
N THR A 11 4.11 9.54 11.91
CA THR A 11 4.79 9.95 13.14
C THR A 11 3.99 11.03 13.88
N LYS A 12 3.42 12.01 13.17
CA LYS A 12 2.51 13.02 13.73
C LYS A 12 1.24 12.42 14.34
N LYS A 13 0.84 11.22 13.90
CA LYS A 13 -0.28 10.45 14.46
C LYS A 13 0.14 9.53 15.62
N ASN A 14 1.35 9.71 16.18
CA ASN A 14 1.91 8.92 17.27
C ASN A 14 2.01 7.41 16.98
N VAL A 15 2.14 7.01 15.70
CA VAL A 15 2.39 5.62 15.33
C VAL A 15 3.81 5.24 15.74
N LYS A 16 3.98 4.08 16.40
CA LYS A 16 5.28 3.58 16.85
C LYS A 16 6.25 3.44 15.67
N LEU A 17 7.51 3.90 15.84
CA LEU A 17 8.53 3.91 14.77
C LEU A 17 8.72 2.54 14.08
N LYS A 18 8.68 1.45 14.86
CA LYS A 18 8.73 0.09 14.31
C LYS A 18 7.57 -0.18 13.33
N VAL A 19 6.35 0.20 13.72
CA VAL A 19 5.16 0.04 12.87
C VAL A 19 5.26 0.92 11.63
N VAL A 20 5.79 2.13 11.74
CA VAL A 20 6.05 3.01 10.57
C VAL A 20 6.99 2.33 9.58
N GLY A 21 8.13 1.80 10.04
CA GLY A 21 9.08 1.08 9.19
C GLY A 21 8.47 -0.16 8.53
N ASP A 22 7.68 -0.90 9.29
CA ASP A 22 6.91 -2.07 8.84
C ASP A 22 5.89 -1.73 7.74
N THR A 23 5.16 -0.63 7.89
CA THR A 23 4.19 -0.15 6.89
C THR A 23 4.92 0.28 5.61
N ILE A 24 5.98 1.10 5.73
CA ILE A 24 6.77 1.57 4.58
C ILE A 24 7.39 0.39 3.81
N SER A 25 7.94 -0.59 4.52
CA SER A 25 8.56 -1.77 3.88
C SER A 25 7.54 -2.58 3.09
N ARG A 26 6.30 -2.67 3.57
CA ARG A 26 5.21 -3.33 2.84
C ARG A 26 4.84 -2.58 1.57
N LEU A 27 4.72 -1.26 1.62
CA LEU A 27 4.42 -0.43 0.46
C LEU A 27 5.53 -0.53 -0.61
N LYS A 28 6.80 -0.46 -0.21
CA LYS A 28 7.93 -0.66 -1.13
C LYS A 28 7.89 -2.02 -1.83
N ARG A 29 7.47 -3.07 -1.10
CA ARG A 29 7.28 -4.40 -1.70
C ARG A 29 6.11 -4.38 -2.68
N VAL A 30 5.02 -3.66 -2.41
CA VAL A 30 3.93 -3.49 -3.40
C VAL A 30 4.47 -2.85 -4.68
N GLU A 31 5.22 -1.74 -4.59
CA GLU A 31 5.81 -1.08 -5.76
C GLU A 31 6.70 -2.05 -6.55
N ARG A 32 7.62 -2.74 -5.86
CA ARG A 32 8.58 -3.64 -6.50
C ARG A 32 7.93 -4.86 -7.16
N GLU A 33 7.03 -5.55 -6.46
CA GLU A 33 6.51 -6.85 -6.92
C GLU A 33 5.38 -6.68 -7.96
N ILE A 34 4.65 -5.57 -7.93
CA ILE A 34 3.55 -5.29 -8.86
C ILE A 34 4.08 -4.52 -10.06
N LYS A 35 4.93 -5.16 -10.88
CA LYS A 35 5.48 -4.59 -12.13
C LYS A 35 6.13 -3.20 -11.97
N ASN A 36 6.86 -2.95 -10.87
CA ASN A 36 7.43 -1.63 -10.57
C ASN A 36 6.38 -0.51 -10.57
N CYS A 37 5.21 -0.78 -10.00
CA CYS A 37 4.10 0.15 -9.87
C CYS A 37 4.48 1.36 -9.01
N ASP A 38 4.10 2.56 -9.44
CA ASP A 38 4.08 3.76 -8.59
C ASP A 38 2.71 3.91 -7.91
N ILE A 39 2.67 3.82 -6.59
CA ILE A 39 1.42 3.94 -5.82
C ILE A 39 0.82 5.35 -5.94
N ASP A 40 1.65 6.40 -6.08
CA ASP A 40 1.15 7.77 -6.25
C ASP A 40 0.41 7.92 -7.58
N GLU A 41 0.90 7.26 -8.63
CA GLU A 41 0.25 7.20 -9.93
C GLU A 41 -1.06 6.41 -9.88
N GLN A 42 -1.07 5.22 -9.26
CA GLN A 42 -2.30 4.44 -9.12
C GLN A 42 -3.37 5.19 -8.33
N TYR A 43 -2.99 5.95 -7.30
CA TYR A 43 -3.95 6.77 -6.57
C TYR A 43 -4.62 7.83 -7.47
N ARG A 44 -3.88 8.43 -8.41
CA ARG A 44 -4.44 9.38 -9.39
C ARG A 44 -5.35 8.71 -10.42
N ILE A 45 -5.05 7.45 -10.78
CA ILE A 45 -5.81 6.69 -11.78
C ILE A 45 -7.14 6.19 -11.20
N ASP A 46 -7.08 5.45 -10.08
CA ASP A 46 -8.24 4.72 -9.54
C ASP A 46 -8.32 4.73 -8.01
N LYS A 47 -7.63 5.66 -7.34
CA LYS A 47 -7.52 5.69 -5.87
C LYS A 47 -6.97 4.38 -5.29
N CYS A 48 -6.11 3.69 -6.06
CA CYS A 48 -5.53 2.39 -5.73
C CYS A 48 -6.56 1.25 -5.58
N ASP A 49 -7.76 1.38 -6.15
CA ASP A 49 -8.80 0.34 -6.07
C ASP A 49 -8.30 -1.01 -6.62
N HIS A 50 -7.64 -1.00 -7.79
CA HIS A 50 -6.99 -2.19 -8.35
C HIS A 50 -5.96 -2.79 -7.39
N LEU A 51 -5.07 -1.98 -6.83
CA LEU A 51 -4.07 -2.44 -5.87
C LEU A 51 -4.72 -3.04 -4.61
N LEU A 52 -5.82 -2.47 -4.12
CA LEU A 52 -6.54 -2.99 -2.97
C LEU A 52 -7.19 -4.35 -3.25
N LYS A 53 -7.66 -4.60 -4.48
CA LYS A 53 -8.26 -5.87 -4.90
C LYS A 53 -7.25 -7.02 -4.91
N LEU A 54 -5.99 -6.75 -5.26
CA LEU A 54 -4.91 -7.74 -5.23
C LEU A 54 -4.81 -8.48 -3.89
N PHE A 55 -5.06 -7.78 -2.78
CA PHE A 55 -4.89 -8.35 -1.44
C PHE A 55 -6.19 -8.89 -0.82
N LEU A 56 -7.31 -8.91 -1.56
CA LEU A 56 -8.55 -9.57 -1.13
C LEU A 56 -8.36 -11.09 -1.05
N ASN A 57 -9.12 -11.77 -0.20
CA ASN A 57 -9.05 -13.23 -0.02
C ASN A 57 -7.60 -13.73 0.19
N MET A 58 -6.79 -12.98 0.95
CA MET A 58 -5.37 -13.26 1.20
C MET A 58 -4.51 -13.34 -0.08
N GLY A 59 -4.89 -12.62 -1.13
CA GLY A 59 -4.24 -12.69 -2.44
C GLY A 59 -4.60 -13.93 -3.26
N ASN A 60 -5.52 -14.78 -2.78
CA ASN A 60 -6.03 -15.91 -3.54
C ASN A 60 -7.23 -15.45 -4.39
N ASN A 61 -6.95 -14.66 -5.41
CA ASN A 61 -7.94 -14.07 -6.31
C ASN A 61 -7.38 -13.98 -7.74
N ASN A 62 -8.20 -13.58 -8.70
CA ASN A 62 -7.80 -13.57 -10.11
C ASN A 62 -6.87 -12.41 -10.44
N GLU A 63 -6.98 -11.31 -9.70
CA GLU A 63 -6.18 -10.11 -9.84
C GLU A 63 -4.72 -10.39 -9.50
N MET A 64 -4.45 -11.09 -8.39
CA MET A 64 -3.09 -11.49 -7.97
C MET A 64 -2.48 -12.52 -8.94
N LYS A 65 -3.28 -13.39 -9.56
CA LYS A 65 -2.79 -14.35 -10.59
C LYS A 65 -2.18 -13.66 -11.80
N MET A 66 -2.53 -12.40 -12.07
CA MET A 66 -1.91 -11.58 -13.13
C MET A 66 -0.43 -11.25 -12.86
N TYR A 67 0.05 -11.52 -11.64
CA TYR A 67 1.41 -11.25 -11.18
C TYR A 67 2.09 -12.55 -10.70
N PRO A 68 2.32 -13.54 -11.58
CA PRO A 68 2.80 -14.86 -11.18
C PRO A 68 4.21 -14.85 -10.57
N ASN A 69 5.00 -13.82 -10.88
CA ASN A 69 6.36 -13.66 -10.36
C ASN A 69 6.41 -12.87 -9.04
N ALA A 70 5.31 -12.26 -8.62
CA ALA A 70 5.27 -11.45 -7.42
C ALA A 70 5.49 -12.33 -6.19
N GLN A 71 6.53 -12.00 -5.43
CA GLN A 71 6.87 -12.70 -4.22
C GLN A 71 6.00 -12.14 -3.09
N PHE A 72 4.75 -12.58 -3.01
CA PHE A 72 3.88 -12.32 -1.86
C PHE A 72 3.56 -13.61 -1.11
N PRO A 73 3.27 -13.52 0.20
CA PRO A 73 2.86 -14.66 1.01
C PRO A 73 1.38 -15.04 0.76
N ILE A 74 1.04 -15.38 -0.48
CA ILE A 74 -0.33 -15.70 -0.92
C ILE A 74 -0.94 -16.78 -0.03
N GLY A 75 -2.19 -16.59 0.38
CA GLY A 75 -2.94 -17.50 1.25
C GLY A 75 -2.56 -17.42 2.73
N LYS A 76 -1.61 -16.56 3.13
CA LYS A 76 -1.28 -16.34 4.54
C LYS A 76 -2.04 -15.16 5.12
N TYR A 77 -2.43 -15.26 6.40
CA TYR A 77 -3.23 -14.22 7.08
C TYR A 77 -2.59 -12.83 7.04
N TYR A 78 -1.25 -12.77 7.08
CA TYR A 78 -0.51 -11.51 7.05
C TYR A 78 -0.51 -10.82 5.67
N MET A 79 -1.13 -11.40 4.64
CA MET A 79 -1.44 -10.66 3.40
C MET A 79 -2.33 -9.44 3.63
N SER A 80 -3.23 -9.53 4.62
CA SER A 80 -4.07 -8.40 5.04
C SER A 80 -3.25 -7.16 5.43
N THR A 81 -2.01 -7.34 5.88
CA THR A 81 -1.15 -6.23 6.31
C THR A 81 -0.66 -5.36 5.15
N TYR A 82 -0.52 -5.90 3.94
CA TYR A 82 -0.23 -5.09 2.74
C TYR A 82 -1.42 -4.22 2.37
N ARG A 83 -2.63 -4.79 2.41
CA ARG A 83 -3.86 -4.03 2.18
C ARG A 83 -4.04 -2.92 3.23
N LEU A 84 -3.74 -3.20 4.48
CA LEU A 84 -3.78 -2.21 5.56
C LEU A 84 -2.78 -1.07 5.28
N ALA A 85 -1.55 -1.40 4.89
CA ALA A 85 -0.54 -0.40 4.54
C ALA A 85 -0.99 0.50 3.38
N LEU A 86 -1.56 -0.10 2.32
CA LEU A 86 -2.13 0.66 1.19
C LEU A 86 -3.24 1.60 1.64
N LYS A 87 -4.19 1.13 2.47
CA LYS A 87 -5.25 1.97 3.01
C LYS A 87 -4.72 3.15 3.83
N GLN A 88 -3.68 2.94 4.63
CA GLN A 88 -3.04 4.02 5.38
C GLN A 88 -2.42 5.05 4.44
N TYR A 89 -1.79 4.60 3.35
CA TYR A 89 -1.19 5.49 2.36
C TYR A 89 -2.25 6.28 1.57
N ILE A 90 -3.33 5.61 1.15
CA ILE A 90 -4.48 6.26 0.50
C ILE A 90 -5.07 7.34 1.42
N GLN A 91 -5.28 7.04 2.70
CA GLN A 91 -5.78 8.02 3.66
C GLN A 91 -4.83 9.22 3.82
N PHE A 92 -3.52 8.98 3.79
CA PHE A 92 -2.54 10.08 3.77
C PHE A 92 -2.71 10.95 2.52
N LEU A 93 -2.84 10.35 1.34
CA LEU A 93 -3.04 11.09 0.10
C LEU A 93 -4.37 11.85 0.09
N ASP A 94 -5.45 11.27 0.63
CA ASP A 94 -6.73 11.95 0.81
C ASP A 94 -6.60 13.17 1.74
N ASP A 95 -5.92 13.02 2.89
CA ASP A 95 -5.67 14.09 3.85
C ASP A 95 -4.84 15.24 3.24
N VAL A 96 -3.82 14.92 2.43
CA VAL A 96 -2.97 15.91 1.77
C VAL A 96 -3.72 16.60 0.62
N THR A 97 -4.46 15.83 -0.19
CA THR A 97 -5.27 16.38 -1.29
C THR A 97 -6.34 17.33 -0.76
N SER A 98 -7.02 16.95 0.33
CA SER A 98 -8.10 17.75 0.92
C SER A 98 -7.62 19.03 1.60
N LYS A 99 -6.33 19.12 1.97
CA LYS A 99 -5.72 20.34 2.54
C LYS A 99 -5.19 21.31 1.48
N ASN A 100 -5.03 20.83 0.25
CA ASN A 100 -4.60 21.62 -0.89
C ASN A 100 -5.78 22.16 -1.73
N LEU A 101 -7.01 21.81 -1.33
CA LEU A 101 -8.28 22.35 -1.82
C LEU A 101 -8.82 23.36 -0.79
#